data_AF-A0A091U5R0-F1
#
_entry.id   AF-A0A091U5R0-F1
#
_cell.length_a   1.000
_cell.length_b   1.000
_cell.length_c   1.000
_cell.angle_alpha   90.00
_cell.angle_beta   90.00
_cell.angle_gamma   90.00
#
_symmetry.space_group_name_H-M   'P 1'
#
loop_
_entity.id
_entity.type
_entity.pdbx_description
1 polymer ?
#
loop_
_entity_poly.entity_id
_entity_poly.type
_entity_poly.pdbx_seq_one_letter_code
_entity_poly.pdbx_strand_id
1 'polypeptide(L)' 'SITKERTEVILQGTSSLDPNDPAAVWEEYDFKCKPGDLKRRPCFITPYHYRLDWLMWFAAFQ' A
#
# COMPACT_ATOMS: atom_id res chain seq x y z
N SER A 1 7.00 -4.00 -17.52
CA SER A 1 7.77 -5.26 -17.42
C SER A 1 7.00 -6.21 -16.52
N ILE A 2 6.78 -7.46 -16.91
CA ILE A 2 6.26 -8.49 -16.00
C ILE A 2 7.50 -9.08 -15.32
N THR A 3 7.88 -8.52 -14.18
CA THR A 3 8.96 -9.04 -13.33
C THR A 3 8.37 -9.98 -12.28
N LYS A 4 9.16 -10.97 -11.84
CA LYS A 4 8.73 -11.87 -10.75
C LYS A 4 8.65 -11.17 -9.40
N GLU A 5 9.42 -10.08 -9.26
CA GLU A 5 9.52 -9.28 -8.06
C GLU A 5 9.10 -7.83 -8.37
N ARG A 6 8.45 -7.18 -7.41
CA ARG A 6 8.03 -5.79 -7.50
C ARG A 6 8.26 -5.10 -6.17
N THR A 7 9.06 -4.04 -6.19
CA THR A 7 9.21 -3.11 -5.07
C THR A 7 7.91 -2.36 -4.87
N GLU A 8 7.47 -2.22 -3.61
CA GLU A 8 6.26 -1.47 -3.26
C GLU A 8 6.56 -0.43 -2.18
N VAL A 9 5.79 0.66 -2.20
CA VAL A 9 5.75 1.62 -1.09
C VAL A 9 4.65 1.17 -0.12
N ILE A 10 5.04 0.99 1.13
CA ILE A 10 4.14 0.68 2.25
C ILE A 10 3.95 1.96 3.06
N LEU A 11 2.69 2.38 3.25
CA LEU A 11 2.37 3.49 4.13
C LEU A 11 2.07 2.94 5.51
N GLN A 12 2.78 3.47 6.50
CA GLN A 12 2.58 3.12 7.90
C GLN A 12 2.14 4.36 8.67
N GLY A 13 1.32 4.15 9.70
CA GLY A 13 0.98 5.18 10.66
C GLY A 13 0.95 4.63 12.08
N THR A 14 1.05 5.54 13.03
CA THR A 14 0.89 5.24 14.45
C THR A 14 -0.16 6.17 15.04
N SER A 15 -0.93 5.65 16.00
CA SER A 15 -1.86 6.43 16.83
C SER A 15 -1.18 7.00 18.09
N SER A 16 0.10 6.67 18.30
CA SER A 16 0.89 7.16 19.43
C SER A 16 1.08 8.67 19.34
N LEU A 17 1.00 9.36 20.48
CA LEU A 17 1.20 10.81 20.54
C LEU A 17 2.65 11.21 20.22
N ASP A 18 3.62 10.36 20.58
CA ASP A 18 5.02 10.48 20.18
C ASP A 18 5.38 9.36 19.21
N PRO A 19 5.62 9.67 17.92
CA PRO A 19 6.05 8.68 16.93
C PRO A 19 7.44 8.07 17.18
N ASN A 20 8.27 8.70 18.02
CA ASN A 20 9.62 8.21 18.35
C ASN A 20 9.66 7.35 19.61
N ASP A 21 8.53 7.19 20.31
CA ASP A 21 8.45 6.30 21.47
C ASP A 21 8.77 4.86 21.01
N PRO A 22 9.72 4.16 21.66
CA PRO A 22 9.99 2.75 21.38
C PRO A 22 8.77 1.83 21.52
N ALA A 23 7.75 2.23 22.29
CA ALA A 23 6.49 1.53 22.43
C ALA A 23 5.45 1.89 21.34
N ALA A 24 5.75 2.84 20.46
CA ALA A 24 4.84 3.26 19.40
C ALA A 24 4.59 2.11 18.42
N VAL A 25 3.32 1.73 18.27
CA VAL A 25 2.91 0.68 17.34
C VAL A 25 2.67 1.30 15.96
N TRP A 26 3.39 0.81 14.96
CA TRP A 26 3.22 1.19 13.57
C TRP A 26 2.37 0.15 12.85
N GLU A 27 1.28 0.61 12.25
CA GLU A 27 0.35 -0.21 11.50
C GLU A 27 0.44 0.13 10.01
N GLU A 28 0.40 -0.90 9.18
CA GLU A 28 0.39 -0.75 7.73
C GLU A 28 -1.02 -0.39 7.26
N TYR A 29 -1.12 0.62 6.42
CA TYR A 29 -2.37 0.97 5.75
C TYR A 29 -2.50 0.23 4.43
N ASP A 30 -3.45 -0.69 4.39
CA ASP A 30 -3.83 -1.35 3.16
C ASP A 30 -4.67 -0.46 2.25
N PHE A 31 -4.40 -0.58 0.96
CA PHE A 31 -5.17 0.05 -0.10
C PHE A 31 -6.27 -0.89 -0.56
N LYS A 32 -7.41 -0.35 -0.98
CA LYS A 32 -8.59 -1.14 -1.35
C LYS A 32 -8.31 -2.07 -2.54
N CYS A 33 -7.62 -1.56 -3.56
CA CYS A 33 -7.44 -2.26 -4.83
C CYS A 33 -6.04 -2.18 -5.41
N LYS A 34 -5.10 -1.42 -4.81
CA LYS A 34 -3.67 -1.56 -5.15
C LYS A 34 -3.22 -2.98 -4.80
N PRO A 35 -2.60 -3.73 -5.72
CA PRO A 35 -2.02 -5.04 -5.41
C PRO A 35 -1.02 -4.95 -4.23
N GLY A 36 -0.98 -6.00 -3.41
CA GLY A 36 -0.14 -6.07 -2.21
C GLY A 36 -0.18 -7.49 -1.65
N ASP A 37 -1.17 -7.79 -0.81
CA ASP A 37 -1.34 -9.14 -0.24
C ASP A 37 -1.57 -10.22 -1.30
N LEU A 38 -0.71 -11.23 -1.31
CA LEU A 38 -0.73 -12.39 -2.21
C LEU A 38 -1.92 -13.32 -1.95
N LYS A 39 -2.52 -13.29 -0.76
CA LYS A 39 -3.70 -14.10 -0.41
C LYS A 39 -5.01 -13.41 -0.78
N ARG A 40 -4.97 -12.12 -1.10
CA ARG A 40 -6.16 -11.33 -1.43
C ARG A 40 -6.59 -11.59 -2.88
N ARG A 41 -7.90 -11.75 -3.08
CA ARG A 41 -8.47 -11.85 -4.43
C ARG A 41 -8.22 -10.55 -5.22
N PRO A 42 -7.96 -10.64 -6.53
CA PRO A 42 -7.84 -9.46 -7.38
C PRO A 42 -9.08 -8.57 -7.33
N CYS A 43 -8.87 -7.26 -7.32
CA CYS A 43 -9.94 -6.27 -7.36
C CYS A 43 -10.34 -5.95 -8.81
N PHE A 44 -11.65 -5.85 -9.08
CA PHE A 44 -12.22 -5.46 -10.37
C PHE A 44 -12.97 -4.13 -10.23
N ILE A 45 -12.33 -3.03 -10.63
CA ILE A 45 -12.86 -1.66 -10.47
C ILE A 45 -12.91 -0.85 -11.77
N THR A 46 -12.58 -1.46 -12.91
CA THR A 46 -12.70 -0.79 -14.21
C THR A 46 -14.16 -0.42 -14.49
N PRO A 47 -14.46 0.79 -14.99
CA PRO A 47 -13.52 1.84 -15.40
C PRO A 47 -13.14 2.87 -14.30
N TYR A 48 -13.69 2.76 -13.09
CA TYR A 48 -13.58 3.76 -12.02
C TYR A 48 -12.51 3.39 -10.98
N HIS A 49 -11.26 3.69 -11.30
CA HIS A 49 -10.13 3.42 -10.41
C HIS A 49 -10.07 4.41 -9.25
N TYR A 50 -9.79 3.91 -8.03
CA TYR A 50 -9.46 4.79 -6.91
C TYR A 50 -8.17 5.54 -7.20
N ARG A 51 -8.25 6.88 -7.22
CA ARG A 51 -7.13 7.73 -7.63
C ARG A 51 -5.87 7.48 -6.81
N LEU A 52 -5.99 7.37 -5.49
CA LEU A 52 -4.84 7.15 -4.60
C LEU A 52 -4.21 5.77 -4.82
N ASP A 53 -5.01 4.70 -4.81
CA ASP A 53 -4.56 3.33 -5.08
C ASP A 53 -3.81 3.24 -6.41
N TRP A 54 -4.34 3.90 -7.44
CA TRP A 54 -3.74 3.92 -8.77
C TRP A 54 -2.38 4.63 -8.76
N LEU A 55 -2.27 5.80 -8.13
CA LEU A 55 -1.00 6.51 -7.99
C LEU A 55 0.03 5.68 -7.21
N MET A 56 -0.40 5.05 -6.11
CA MET A 56 0.47 4.23 -5.27
C MET A 56 0.90 2.92 -5.93
N TRP A 57 0.20 2.48 -6.99
CA TRP A 57 0.66 1.35 -7.79
C TRP A 57 2.02 1.65 -8.45
N PHE A 58 2.19 2.86 -8.99
CA PHE A 58 3.38 3.22 -9.77
C PHE A 58 4.43 4.01 -8.97
N ALA A 59 4.11 4.45 -7.75
CA ALA A 59 4.99 5.31 -6.94
C ALA A 59 6.37 4.71 -6.63
N ALA A 60 6.49 3.38 -6.61
CA ALA A 60 7.75 2.68 -6.36
C ALA A 60 8.65 2.54 -7.61
N PHE A 61 8.17 2.92 -8.80
CA PHE A 61 8.93 2.83 -10.03
C PHE A 61 9.70 4.14 -10.27
N GLN A 62 11.02 4.11 -10.02
CA GLN A 62 11.97 5.18 -10.37
C GLN A 62 12.87 4.75 -11.53
#